data_AF-X0RVU7-F1
#
_entry.id   AF-X0RVU7-F1
#
_cell.length_a   1.000
_cell.length_b   1.000
_cell.length_c   1.000
_cell.angle_alpha   90.00
_cell.angle_beta   90.00
_cell.angle_gamma   90.00
#
_symmetry.space_group_name_H-M   'P 1'
#
loop_
_entity.id
_entity.type
_entity.pdbx_description
1 polymer ?
#
loop_
_entity_poly.entity_id
_entity_poly.type
_entity_poly.pdbx_seq_one_letter_code
_entity_poly.pdbx_strand_id
1 'polypeptide(L)'
;GNGLSIEYTGKEGSVTLFSLIDEKDGWKVVISKGKCLQLEKRPCFAPQFYFNPNKEVTKFLEVLLKNGVAHHVIMIYGDYKEKMEIIMDYLKVKTIYI
;
A
#
# COMPACT_ATOMS: atom_id res chain seq x y z
N GLY A 1 -0.74 -15.47 -25.90
CA GLY A 1 -2.17 -15.76 -25.68
C GLY A 1 -2.86 -14.52 -25.15
N ASN A 2 -4.20 -14.45 -25.19
CA ASN A 2 -4.95 -13.22 -24.90
C ASN A 2 -5.38 -13.04 -23.43
N GLY A 3 -5.15 -14.03 -22.57
CA GLY A 3 -5.47 -13.94 -21.13
C GLY A 3 -6.93 -13.61 -20.82
N LEU A 4 -7.23 -13.44 -19.53
CA LEU A 4 -8.51 -12.90 -19.04
C LEU A 4 -8.18 -11.90 -17.92
N SER A 5 -8.78 -10.71 -17.98
CA SER A 5 -8.69 -9.69 -16.93
C SER A 5 -10.08 -9.38 -16.41
N ILE A 6 -10.19 -9.07 -15.13
CA ILE A 6 -11.45 -8.69 -14.48
C ILE A 6 -11.41 -7.19 -14.23
N GLU A 7 -12.37 -6.47 -14.80
CA GLU A 7 -12.50 -5.03 -14.60
C GLU A 7 -13.44 -4.73 -13.41
N TYR A 8 -12.94 -3.99 -12.42
CA TYR A 8 -13.71 -3.50 -11.29
C TYR A 8 -13.02 -2.32 -10.60
N THR A 9 -13.77 -1.61 -9.77
CA THR A 9 -13.25 -0.54 -8.92
C THR A 9 -13.13 -1.02 -7.48
N GLY A 10 -12.08 -0.57 -6.79
CA GLY A 10 -11.89 -0.79 -5.37
C GLY A 10 -13.09 -0.35 -4.52
N LYS A 11 -13.33 -1.08 -3.43
CA LYS A 11 -14.32 -0.71 -2.42
C LYS A 11 -13.82 0.51 -1.64
N GLU A 12 -14.65 1.54 -1.51
CA GLU A 12 -14.36 2.69 -0.66
C GLU A 12 -14.18 2.27 0.80
N GLY A 13 -13.20 2.86 1.49
CA GLY A 13 -13.01 2.67 2.93
C GLY A 13 -11.57 2.84 3.39
N SER A 14 -11.36 2.69 4.70
CA SER A 14 -10.02 2.66 5.28
C SER A 14 -9.21 1.50 4.71
N VAL A 15 -7.96 1.76 4.34
CA VAL A 15 -7.03 0.74 3.87
C VAL A 15 -5.65 0.94 4.48
N THR A 16 -4.88 -0.14 4.54
CA THR A 16 -3.46 -0.14 4.92
C THR A 16 -2.64 -0.54 3.70
N LEU A 17 -1.70 0.32 3.29
CA LEU A 17 -0.64 -0.03 2.36
C LEU A 17 0.54 -0.62 3.11
N PHE A 18 1.16 -1.61 2.49
CA PHE A 18 2.32 -2.32 3.02
C PHE A 18 3.30 -2.61 1.87
N SER A 19 4.58 -2.35 2.10
CA SER A 19 5.67 -2.72 1.19
C SER A 19 6.77 -3.41 1.98
N LEU A 20 7.13 -4.62 1.57
CA LEU A 20 8.30 -5.35 2.07
C LEU A 20 9.48 -5.09 1.13
N ILE A 21 10.62 -4.70 1.69
CA ILE A 21 11.81 -4.27 0.97
C ILE A 21 12.98 -5.10 1.47
N ASP A 22 13.67 -5.73 0.52
CA ASP A 22 14.93 -6.42 0.77
C ASP A 22 16.05 -5.38 0.95
N GLU A 23 16.73 -5.41 2.09
CA GLU A 23 17.92 -4.61 2.38
C GLU A 23 19.12 -5.55 2.57
N LYS A 24 20.34 -5.02 2.43
CA LYS A 24 21.58 -5.81 2.55
C LYS A 24 21.64 -6.69 3.81
N ASP A 25 21.15 -6.17 4.93
CA ASP A 25 21.26 -6.80 6.26
C ASP A 25 19.93 -7.37 6.77
N GLY A 26 18.93 -7.53 5.91
CA GLY A 26 17.63 -8.11 6.24
C GLY A 26 16.46 -7.39 5.58
N TRP A 27 15.32 -7.36 6.26
CA TRP A 27 14.09 -6.82 5.69
C TRP A 27 13.71 -5.49 6.32
N LYS A 28 13.13 -4.62 5.50
CA LYS A 28 12.46 -3.39 5.93
C LYS A 28 11.03 -3.39 5.42
N VAL A 29 10.11 -2.92 6.25
CA VAL A 29 8.74 -2.68 5.83
C VAL A 29 8.37 -1.21 5.92
N VAL A 30 7.55 -0.78 4.97
CA VAL A 30 6.91 0.53 4.97
C VAL A 30 5.41 0.32 5.03
N ILE A 31 4.77 0.93 6.02
CA ILE A 31 3.34 0.77 6.29
C ILE A 31 2.71 2.14 6.28
N SER A 32 1.61 2.30 5.53
CA SER A 32 0.85 3.55 5.51
C SER A 32 -0.64 3.33 5.64
N LYS A 33 -1.28 4.14 6.46
CA LYS A 33 -2.73 4.17 6.58
C LYS A 33 -3.30 5.19 5.60
N GLY A 34 -4.36 4.81 4.91
CA GLY A 34 -5.08 5.72 4.03
C GLY A 34 -6.52 5.31 3.80
N LYS A 35 -7.08 5.81 2.70
CA LYS A 35 -8.43 5.49 2.26
C LYS A 35 -8.41 5.07 0.79
N CYS A 36 -9.10 3.99 0.45
CA CYS A 36 -9.49 3.74 -0.93
C CYS A 36 -10.68 4.66 -1.24
N LEU A 37 -10.57 5.47 -2.28
CA LEU A 37 -11.62 6.38 -2.70
C LEU A 37 -12.63 5.65 -3.59
N GLN A 38 -13.88 6.09 -3.53
CA GLN A 38 -14.88 5.69 -4.50
C GLN A 38 -14.48 6.20 -5.89
N LEU A 39 -14.57 5.32 -6.88
CA LEU A 39 -14.30 5.63 -8.28
C LEU A 39 -15.56 5.44 -9.10
N GLU A 40 -15.71 6.32 -10.09
CA GLU A 40 -16.60 6.05 -11.22
C GLU A 40 -15.94 4.98 -12.10
N LYS A 41 -16.71 3.96 -12.48
CA LYS A 41 -16.21 2.89 -13.35
C LYS A 41 -15.93 3.45 -14.74
N ARG A 42 -14.76 3.16 -15.29
CA ARG A 42 -14.37 3.57 -16.64
C ARG A 42 -13.70 2.40 -17.36
N PRO A 43 -13.95 2.22 -18.67
CA PRO A 43 -13.29 1.17 -19.44
C PRO A 43 -11.77 1.31 -19.34
N CYS A 44 -11.11 0.28 -18.81
CA CYS A 44 -9.65 0.28 -18.64
C CYS A 44 -9.02 -1.12 -18.71
N PHE A 45 -9.84 -2.17 -18.85
CA PHE A 45 -9.43 -3.56 -18.99
C PHE A 45 -8.63 -4.11 -17.79
N ALA A 46 -8.68 -3.43 -16.64
CA ALA A 46 -7.96 -3.77 -15.42
C ALA A 46 -8.71 -3.31 -14.15
N PRO A 47 -8.38 -3.86 -12.97
CA PRO A 47 -8.84 -3.32 -11.70
C PRO A 47 -8.29 -1.91 -11.44
N GLN A 48 -9.12 -1.02 -10.87
CA GLN A 48 -8.73 0.35 -10.52
C GLN A 48 -8.94 0.66 -9.04
N PHE A 49 -7.94 1.31 -8.43
CA PHE A 49 -7.97 1.71 -7.03
C PHE A 49 -7.29 3.07 -6.86
N TYR A 50 -7.95 4.02 -6.20
CA TYR A 50 -7.35 5.30 -5.84
C TYR A 50 -7.10 5.36 -4.34
N PHE A 51 -5.85 5.49 -3.96
CA PHE A 51 -5.42 5.58 -2.57
C PHE A 51 -5.19 7.03 -2.17
N ASN A 52 -5.81 7.45 -1.08
CA ASN A 52 -5.54 8.71 -0.41
C ASN A 52 -4.73 8.45 0.88
N PRO A 53 -3.48 8.94 0.99
CA PRO A 53 -2.62 8.75 2.17
C PRO A 53 -2.99 9.65 3.36
N ASN A 54 -4.11 10.37 3.30
CA ASN A 54 -4.52 11.41 4.26
C ASN A 54 -3.45 12.50 4.48
N LYS A 55 -2.63 12.77 3.46
CA LYS A 55 -1.62 13.82 3.43
C LYS A 55 -1.39 14.27 1.99
N GLU A 56 -0.61 15.34 1.82
CA GLU A 56 -0.20 15.81 0.50
C GLU A 56 0.52 14.69 -0.28
N VAL A 57 0.05 14.39 -1.49
CA VAL A 57 0.56 13.27 -2.30
C VAL A 57 2.05 13.40 -2.59
N THR A 58 2.54 14.61 -2.87
CA THR A 58 3.95 14.91 -3.11
C THR A 58 4.81 14.51 -1.91
N LYS A 59 4.45 14.96 -0.71
CA LYS A 59 5.12 14.58 0.54
C LYS A 59 5.05 13.08 0.80
N PHE A 60 3.93 12.44 0.50
CA PHE A 60 3.82 10.98 0.63
C PHE A 60 4.82 10.26 -0.29
N LEU A 61 4.89 10.66 -1.57
CA LEU A 61 5.80 10.09 -2.55
C LEU A 61 7.28 10.34 -2.18
N GLU A 62 7.62 11.52 -1.68
CA GLU A 62 8.98 11.82 -1.18
C GLU A 62 9.42 10.84 -0.09
N VAL A 63 8.51 10.51 0.85
CA VAL A 63 8.81 9.54 1.91
C VAL A 63 8.96 8.13 1.34
N LEU A 64 8.11 7.72 0.37
CA LEU A 64 8.25 6.42 -0.29
C LEU A 64 9.59 6.29 -1.02
N LEU A 65 9.97 7.32 -1.79
CA LEU A 65 11.22 7.36 -2.55
C LEU A 65 12.44 7.33 -1.63
N LYS A 66 12.44 8.16 -0.57
CA LYS A 66 13.52 8.19 0.43
C LYS A 66 13.72 6.83 1.11
N ASN A 67 12.66 6.04 1.23
CA ASN A 67 12.70 4.73 1.87
C ASN A 67 12.84 3.56 0.88
N GLY A 68 12.98 3.81 -0.42
CA GLY A 68 13.22 2.76 -1.41
C GLY A 68 12.02 1.82 -1.61
N VAL A 69 10.80 2.33 -1.45
CA VAL A 69 9.57 1.56 -1.71
C VAL A 69 9.48 1.21 -3.19
N ALA A 70 9.26 -0.07 -3.48
CA ALA A 70 9.09 -0.55 -4.85
C ALA A 70 7.72 -0.15 -5.43
N HIS A 71 7.55 -0.31 -6.75
CA HIS A 71 6.28 -0.03 -7.42
C HIS A 71 5.16 -1.00 -7.03
N HIS A 72 5.51 -2.22 -6.58
CA HIS A 72 4.54 -3.17 -6.05
C HIS A 72 4.32 -2.95 -4.55
N VAL A 73 3.06 -2.83 -4.18
CA VAL A 73 2.61 -2.70 -2.79
C VAL A 73 1.42 -3.62 -2.53
N ILE A 74 1.24 -3.99 -1.27
CA ILE A 74 0.07 -4.72 -0.78
C ILE A 74 -0.92 -3.69 -0.24
N MET A 75 -2.18 -3.79 -0.66
CA MET A 75 -3.27 -2.98 -0.11
C MET A 75 -4.27 -3.87 0.61
N ILE A 76 -4.54 -3.56 1.87
CA ILE A 76 -5.40 -4.34 2.75
C ILE A 76 -6.62 -3.49 3.13
N TYR A 77 -7.83 -4.02 2.98
CA TYR A 77 -9.05 -3.33 3.39
C TYR A 77 -9.22 -3.34 4.91
N GLY A 78 -9.14 -2.17 5.54
CA GLY A 78 -9.15 -1.95 6.98
C GLY A 78 -7.89 -1.26 7.49
N ASP A 79 -7.92 -0.91 8.78
CA ASP A 79 -6.74 -0.42 9.51
C ASP A 79 -6.06 -1.60 10.22
N TYR A 80 -4.86 -1.94 9.76
CA TYR A 80 -4.06 -3.04 10.29
C TYR A 80 -2.78 -2.55 10.96
N LYS A 81 -2.63 -1.25 11.19
CA LYS A 81 -1.40 -0.68 11.73
C LYS A 81 -0.96 -1.38 13.01
N GLU A 82 -1.81 -1.44 14.03
CA GLU A 82 -1.49 -2.04 15.33
C GLU A 82 -1.17 -3.54 15.22
N LYS A 83 -1.92 -4.27 14.40
CA LYS A 83 -1.67 -5.71 14.18
C LYS A 83 -0.32 -5.94 13.49
N MET A 84 0.03 -5.08 12.54
CA MET A 84 1.32 -5.16 11.86
C MET A 84 2.47 -4.73 12.78
N GLU A 85 2.28 -3.73 13.65
CA GLU A 85 3.25 -3.34 14.68
C GLU A 85 3.67 -4.54 15.52
N ILE A 86 2.70 -5.31 16.02
CA ILE A 86 2.96 -6.51 16.83
C ILE A 86 3.76 -7.56 16.05
N ILE A 87 3.37 -7.85 14.80
CA ILE A 87 4.04 -8.89 13.99
C ILE A 87 5.46 -8.44 13.62
N MET A 88 5.65 -7.19 13.22
CA MET A 88 6.97 -6.68 12.82
C MET A 88 7.93 -6.62 14.01
N ASP A 89 7.44 -6.27 15.20
CA ASP A 89 8.23 -6.31 16.44
C ASP A 89 8.66 -7.75 16.76
N TYR A 90 7.72 -8.71 16.71
CA TYR A 90 8.03 -10.12 16.92
C TYR A 90 9.08 -10.66 15.93
N LEU A 91 8.96 -10.28 14.66
CA LEU A 91 9.89 -10.66 13.60
C LEU A 91 11.19 -9.84 13.59
N LYS A 92 11.31 -8.82 14.43
CA LYS A 92 12.44 -7.88 14.49
C LYS A 92 12.73 -7.22 13.12
N VAL A 93 11.67 -6.92 12.38
CA VAL A 93 11.76 -6.28 11.05
C VAL A 93 11.71 -4.77 11.21
N LYS A 94 12.68 -4.08 10.61
CA LYS A 94 12.73 -2.62 10.60
C LYS A 94 11.46 -2.06 9.95
N THR A 95 10.72 -1.25 10.69
CA THR A 95 9.42 -0.76 10.24
C THR A 95 9.34 0.75 10.20
N ILE A 96 8.78 1.28 9.11
CA ILE A 96 8.57 2.71 8.90
C ILE A 96 7.08 2.95 8.71
N TYR A 97 6.49 3.75 9.60
CA TYR A 97 5.10 4.19 9.51
C TYR A 97 5.03 5.54 8.80
N ILE A 98 4.19 5.61 7.78
CA ILE A 98 3.91 6.82 7.00
C ILE A 98 2.45 7.20 7.16
#